data_AF-A0A087GRP9-F1
#
_entry.id   AF-A0A087GRP9-F1
#
_cell.length_a   1.000
_cell.length_b   1.000
_cell.length_c   1.000
_cell.angle_alpha   90.00
_cell.angle_beta   90.00
_cell.angle_gamma   90.00
#
_symmetry.space_group_name_H-M   'P 1'
#
loop_
_entity.id
_entity.type
_entity.pdbx_description
1 polymer ?
#
loop_
_entity_poly.entity_id
_entity_poly.type
_entity_poly.pdbx_seq_one_letter_code
_entity_poly.pdbx_strand_id
1 'polypeptide(L)'
;MDDDRILERERLQIEQIRELDFEELQVEEVEEFRDSDEDGDDDHQNHLSPFRNAPLSDNLGADELIFNPALASLHTYLGEVEDTQNRIAFVDGGTVLKLPLFYLEGVVLFPEATLPLRIIQSSFLAAVERALNQATAPCTIGVIRVYREGAQYKYASVGTTAEIRQYRRLGDGSFNVITRGQQRFHLKRRWTDVEGFPCGEVEIVEEDVPLRTPRDAFGKLVPLSNLRGHSHLSEMSLSTPRRDTDALSVANSEESFESALSASEKRLHYSAIDTIMDDWTSSDDDDQVVSTSDIQASGSNPCSFRSIGCSTSGQDGEKGDGQSAIGMSPVSKGKCQKQNRLGSFRTNTDLSRFRMAPRAFWPFWVYRMYDSYYLAQRAADLWKQIVGVPNIEAVVNKPDILSFFIASKIPVSESIRQELLELDGVSYRLRREIELLESFDRVRCKHCQTVIARRSDMLVMSSDGPLGAYVNPYGYVHEIMTFYKVNDVALRGRPVKKDSWFPGYAWTIANCATCEIQVGWLFTATNKKLKPSSFWAVRSSQVADDMR
;
A
#
# COMPACT_ATOMS: atom_id res chain seq x y z
N MET A 1 -59.45 -23.06 -5.90
CA MET A 1 -59.90 -21.78 -6.49
C MET A 1 -58.85 -20.68 -6.37
N ASP A 2 -57.70 -20.91 -5.71
CA ASP A 2 -56.63 -19.89 -5.61
C ASP A 2 -55.47 -20.09 -6.60
N ASP A 3 -55.25 -21.31 -7.13
CA ASP A 3 -54.19 -21.56 -8.13
C ASP A 3 -54.48 -20.95 -9.51
N ASP A 4 -55.73 -20.93 -9.96
CA ASP A 4 -56.09 -20.35 -11.26
C ASP A 4 -55.91 -18.82 -11.29
N ARG A 5 -56.04 -18.14 -10.14
CA ARG A 5 -55.89 -16.68 -10.02
C ARG A 5 -54.44 -16.21 -10.09
N ILE A 6 -53.49 -17.07 -9.71
CA ILE A 6 -52.05 -16.76 -9.76
C ILE A 6 -51.56 -16.83 -11.21
N LEU A 7 -52.01 -17.84 -11.96
CA LEU A 7 -51.69 -18.00 -13.39
C LEU A 7 -52.27 -16.89 -14.29
N GLU A 8 -53.43 -16.34 -13.93
CA GLU A 8 -54.07 -15.24 -14.66
C GLU A 8 -53.32 -13.92 -14.48
N ARG A 9 -52.74 -13.70 -13.29
CA ARG A 9 -51.93 -12.50 -13.00
C ARG A 9 -50.58 -12.55 -13.73
N GLU A 10 -49.94 -13.72 -13.80
CA GLU A 10 -48.69 -13.90 -14.54
C GLU A 10 -48.89 -13.77 -16.06
N ARG A 11 -50.04 -14.22 -16.59
CA ARG A 11 -50.40 -14.02 -18.01
C ARG A 11 -50.56 -12.55 -18.38
N LEU A 12 -51.27 -11.76 -17.56
CA LEU A 12 -51.44 -10.32 -17.77
C LEU A 12 -50.10 -9.56 -17.73
N GLN A 13 -49.16 -10.02 -16.91
CA GLN A 13 -47.85 -9.41 -16.79
C GLN A 13 -46.96 -9.72 -18.01
N ILE A 14 -47.07 -10.92 -18.59
CA ILE A 14 -46.38 -11.31 -19.82
C ILE A 14 -46.96 -10.58 -21.04
N GLU A 15 -48.26 -10.29 -21.04
CA GLU A 15 -48.94 -9.57 -22.12
C GLU A 15 -48.59 -8.07 -22.11
N GLN A 16 -48.47 -7.45 -20.92
CA GLN A 16 -47.97 -6.07 -20.77
C GLN A 16 -46.50 -5.90 -21.18
N ILE A 17 -45.65 -6.91 -20.94
CA ILE A 17 -44.24 -6.88 -21.36
C ILE A 17 -44.13 -6.98 -22.90
N ARG A 18 -45.03 -7.73 -23.55
CA ARG A 18 -45.07 -7.82 -25.02
C ARG A 18 -45.60 -6.57 -25.72
N GLU A 19 -46.48 -5.79 -25.08
CA GLU A 19 -46.93 -4.49 -25.61
C GLU A 19 -45.82 -3.42 -25.55
N LEU A 20 -44.89 -3.52 -24.59
CA LEU A 20 -43.75 -2.59 -24.48
C LEU A 20 -42.62 -2.88 -25.49
N ASP A 21 -42.55 -4.10 -26.03
CA ASP A 21 -41.57 -4.51 -27.05
C ASP A 21 -42.01 -4.16 -28.51
N PHE A 22 -43.19 -3.55 -28.69
CA PHE A 22 -43.75 -3.19 -30.01
C PHE A 22 -43.86 -1.67 -30.27
N GLU A 23 -43.35 -0.81 -29.39
CA GLU A 23 -43.20 0.61 -29.72
C GLU A 23 -41.97 0.82 -30.61
N GLU A 24 -42.19 0.76 -31.93
CA GLU A 24 -41.25 1.17 -32.96
C GLU A 24 -40.73 2.59 -32.68
N LEU A 25 -39.44 2.70 -32.32
CA LEU A 25 -38.71 3.96 -32.38
C LEU A 25 -38.65 4.41 -33.84
N GLN A 26 -39.49 5.38 -34.20
CA GLN A 26 -39.39 6.11 -35.47
C GLN A 26 -38.05 6.83 -35.50
N VAL A 27 -37.16 6.36 -36.38
CA VAL A 27 -35.94 7.05 -36.75
C VAL A 27 -36.33 8.13 -37.76
N GLU A 28 -36.32 9.40 -37.35
CA GLU A 28 -36.34 10.51 -38.29
C GLU A 28 -34.97 10.59 -38.98
N GLU A 29 -34.93 10.16 -40.24
CA GLU A 29 -33.89 10.54 -41.18
C GLU A 29 -34.02 12.04 -41.46
N VAL A 30 -32.95 12.81 -41.24
CA VAL A 30 -32.88 14.20 -41.73
C VAL A 30 -31.71 14.31 -42.68
N GLU A 31 -32.05 14.64 -43.93
CA GLU A 31 -31.16 14.74 -45.08
C GLU A 31 -30.09 15.84 -44.93
N GLU A 32 -28.98 15.56 -45.62
CA GLU A 32 -27.76 16.34 -45.79
C GLU A 32 -28.00 17.64 -46.58
N PHE A 33 -27.53 18.80 -46.07
CA PHE A 33 -27.28 20.00 -46.89
C PHE A 33 -26.00 20.73 -46.46
N ARG A 34 -25.12 20.90 -47.45
CA ARG A 34 -23.98 21.84 -47.60
C ARG A 34 -24.47 23.31 -47.54
N ASP A 35 -23.74 24.40 -47.26
CA ASP A 35 -22.34 24.83 -47.20
C ASP A 35 -22.30 26.15 -46.36
N SER A 36 -21.08 26.61 -45.99
CA SER A 36 -20.62 28.03 -45.91
C SER A 36 -20.53 28.75 -44.55
N ASP A 37 -19.44 29.51 -44.46
CA ASP A 37 -18.88 30.32 -43.37
C ASP A 37 -19.69 31.57 -42.93
N GLU A 38 -19.23 32.15 -41.79
CA GLU A 38 -19.27 33.56 -41.34
C GLU A 38 -20.04 33.92 -40.05
N ASP A 39 -19.51 34.96 -39.40
CA ASP A 39 -19.55 35.36 -37.99
C ASP A 39 -20.87 35.98 -37.48
N GLY A 40 -21.01 36.07 -36.15
CA GLY A 40 -21.94 37.04 -35.51
C GLY A 40 -22.36 36.71 -34.08
N ASP A 41 -21.97 37.57 -33.13
CA ASP A 41 -22.43 37.67 -31.74
C ASP A 41 -23.96 37.92 -31.64
N ASP A 42 -24.66 37.37 -30.63
CA ASP A 42 -25.36 38.14 -29.57
C ASP A 42 -26.06 37.26 -28.52
N ASP A 43 -26.22 37.84 -27.32
CA ASP A 43 -26.74 37.28 -26.06
C ASP A 43 -28.25 36.96 -26.02
N HIS A 44 -28.65 35.95 -25.22
CA HIS A 44 -29.63 36.03 -24.10
C HIS A 44 -30.20 34.65 -23.63
N GLN A 45 -29.86 34.27 -22.38
CA GLN A 45 -30.65 33.66 -21.28
C GLN A 45 -31.87 32.74 -21.63
N ASN A 46 -32.12 31.55 -21.03
CA ASN A 46 -32.02 31.17 -19.61
C ASN A 46 -32.37 29.66 -19.35
N HIS A 47 -31.77 29.08 -18.29
CA HIS A 47 -32.27 28.02 -17.36
C HIS A 47 -32.45 26.55 -17.84
N LEU A 48 -32.10 25.46 -17.12
CA LEU A 48 -31.59 25.15 -15.76
C LEU A 48 -31.08 23.68 -15.72
N SER A 49 -29.95 23.39 -15.05
CA SER A 49 -29.70 22.09 -14.41
C SER A 49 -28.87 22.26 -13.12
N PRO A 50 -29.15 21.50 -12.03
CA PRO A 50 -28.60 21.76 -10.71
C PRO A 50 -27.35 20.89 -10.46
N PHE A 51 -26.35 21.43 -9.76
CA PHE A 51 -25.49 20.79 -8.73
C PHE A 51 -24.26 21.69 -8.53
N ARG A 52 -24.42 22.72 -7.69
CA ARG A 52 -23.30 23.47 -7.11
C ARG A 52 -23.44 23.41 -5.60
N ASN A 53 -22.39 22.97 -4.92
CA ASN A 53 -22.04 23.40 -3.57
C ASN A 53 -20.55 23.16 -3.32
N ALA A 54 -19.75 24.21 -3.47
CA ALA A 54 -18.50 24.43 -2.73
C ALA A 54 -18.24 25.95 -2.69
N PRO A 55 -17.84 26.53 -1.54
CA PRO A 55 -17.78 27.98 -1.38
C PRO A 55 -16.53 28.57 -2.04
N LEU A 56 -16.74 29.62 -2.83
CA LEU A 56 -15.73 30.47 -3.44
C LEU A 56 -15.16 31.45 -2.39
N SER A 57 -13.83 31.50 -2.31
CA SER A 57 -13.09 32.66 -1.82
C SER A 57 -12.49 33.34 -3.04
N ASP A 58 -13.08 34.46 -3.45
CA ASP A 58 -12.65 35.28 -4.59
C ASP A 58 -11.47 36.18 -4.21
N ASN A 59 -10.39 36.14 -5.00
CA ASN A 59 -9.62 37.31 -5.45
C ASN A 59 -8.44 36.91 -6.37
N LEU A 60 -8.65 37.12 -7.68
CA LEU A 60 -7.70 37.47 -8.77
C LEU A 60 -6.42 36.65 -8.98
N GLY A 61 -6.48 35.78 -9.99
CA GLY A 61 -5.35 35.30 -10.82
C GLY A 61 -5.91 34.47 -11.98
N ALA A 62 -5.51 34.76 -13.22
CA ALA A 62 -6.04 34.15 -14.45
C ALA A 62 -6.34 32.65 -14.31
N ASP A 63 -7.57 32.21 -14.62
CA ASP A 63 -8.07 30.81 -14.49
C ASP A 63 -6.99 29.76 -14.83
N GLU A 64 -6.27 29.32 -13.81
CA GLU A 64 -5.29 28.24 -13.92
C GLU A 64 -6.07 26.93 -13.95
N LEU A 65 -5.97 26.21 -15.07
CA LEU A 65 -6.56 24.90 -15.22
C LEU A 65 -5.63 23.89 -14.54
N ILE A 66 -6.02 23.31 -13.42
CA ILE A 66 -5.24 22.27 -12.76
C ILE A 66 -5.58 20.93 -13.42
N PHE A 67 -4.56 20.15 -13.80
CA PHE A 67 -4.78 18.81 -14.35
C PHE A 67 -5.53 17.93 -13.34
N ASN A 68 -6.56 17.21 -13.80
CA ASN A 68 -7.30 16.26 -12.99
C ASN A 68 -6.58 14.89 -12.93
N PRO A 69 -6.01 14.48 -11.78
CA PRO A 69 -5.26 13.22 -11.67
C PRO A 69 -6.10 11.96 -11.92
N ALA A 70 -7.43 12.04 -11.79
CA ALA A 70 -8.32 10.91 -12.05
C ALA A 70 -8.27 10.43 -13.51
N LEU A 71 -7.98 11.33 -14.47
CA LEU A 71 -7.89 10.98 -15.89
C LEU A 71 -6.77 9.97 -16.17
N ALA A 72 -5.65 10.11 -15.46
CA ALA A 72 -4.51 9.22 -15.62
C ALA A 72 -4.80 7.83 -15.03
N SER A 73 -5.52 7.76 -13.90
CA SER A 73 -5.88 6.51 -13.23
C SER A 73 -6.98 5.74 -13.95
N LEU A 74 -7.91 6.46 -14.60
CA LEU A 74 -8.96 5.86 -15.44
C LEU A 74 -8.43 5.40 -16.80
N HIS A 75 -7.16 5.61 -17.11
CA HIS A 75 -6.53 5.24 -18.37
C HIS A 75 -7.30 5.70 -19.62
N THR A 76 -7.85 6.93 -19.60
CA THR A 76 -8.75 7.44 -20.65
C THR A 76 -8.13 7.46 -22.06
N TYR A 77 -6.79 7.39 -22.16
CA TYR A 77 -6.08 7.27 -23.44
C TYR A 77 -6.33 5.93 -24.15
N LEU A 78 -6.86 4.92 -23.47
CA LEU A 78 -7.30 3.66 -24.06
C LEU A 78 -8.67 3.75 -24.75
N GLY A 79 -9.34 4.90 -24.63
CA GLY A 79 -10.71 5.07 -25.10
C GLY A 79 -11.72 4.41 -24.18
N GLU A 80 -12.95 4.27 -24.66
CA GLU A 80 -14.01 3.60 -23.93
C GLU A 80 -13.73 2.09 -23.81
N VAL A 81 -14.11 1.50 -22.68
CA VAL A 81 -13.99 0.07 -22.38
C VAL A 81 -15.27 -0.43 -21.73
N GLU A 82 -15.57 -1.71 -21.89
CA GLU A 82 -16.76 -2.35 -21.32
C GLU A 82 -16.39 -3.10 -20.03
N ASP A 83 -17.24 -2.98 -19.00
CA ASP A 83 -17.06 -3.67 -17.73
C ASP A 83 -17.39 -5.16 -17.86
N THR A 84 -16.56 -6.01 -17.25
CA THR A 84 -16.88 -7.44 -17.09
C THR A 84 -17.86 -7.64 -15.94
N GLN A 85 -18.94 -8.37 -16.18
CA GLN A 85 -20.01 -8.59 -15.19
C GLN A 85 -19.60 -9.52 -14.04
N ASN A 86 -18.60 -10.37 -14.25
CA ASN A 86 -18.19 -11.37 -13.26
C ASN A 86 -17.11 -10.81 -12.35
N ARG A 87 -17.41 -10.73 -11.04
CA ARG A 87 -16.39 -10.59 -10.00
C ARG A 87 -16.11 -11.97 -9.44
N ILE A 88 -14.86 -12.42 -9.52
CA ILE A 88 -14.47 -13.68 -8.88
C ILE A 88 -14.25 -13.43 -7.39
N ALA A 89 -14.75 -14.32 -6.55
CA ALA A 89 -14.33 -14.41 -5.16
C ALA A 89 -12.89 -14.92 -5.09
N PHE A 90 -12.10 -14.43 -4.14
CA PHE A 90 -10.78 -15.00 -3.88
C PHE A 90 -10.86 -16.51 -3.68
N VAL A 91 -9.85 -17.22 -4.18
CA VAL A 91 -9.72 -18.67 -3.99
C VAL A 91 -8.83 -18.96 -2.79
N ASP A 92 -9.02 -20.12 -2.18
CA ASP A 92 -8.28 -20.50 -0.98
C ASP A 92 -6.77 -20.65 -1.26
N GLY A 93 -5.95 -20.34 -0.24
CA GLY A 93 -4.51 -20.56 -0.26
C GLY A 93 -4.17 -22.02 -0.59
N GLY A 94 -3.13 -22.24 -1.39
CA GLY A 94 -2.74 -23.56 -1.88
C GLY A 94 -3.55 -24.08 -3.08
N THR A 95 -4.62 -23.37 -3.50
CA THR A 95 -5.37 -23.74 -4.71
C THR A 95 -4.48 -23.66 -5.95
N VAL A 96 -4.52 -24.69 -6.80
CA VAL A 96 -3.77 -24.73 -8.07
C VAL A 96 -4.70 -24.36 -9.23
N LEU A 97 -4.36 -23.28 -9.94
CA LEU A 97 -5.07 -22.80 -11.12
C LEU A 97 -4.25 -22.99 -12.39
N LYS A 98 -4.94 -23.18 -13.52
CA LYS A 98 -4.33 -23.17 -14.86
C LYS A 98 -4.71 -21.88 -15.56
N LEU A 99 -3.75 -20.99 -15.73
CA LEU A 99 -4.00 -19.64 -16.25
C LEU A 99 -3.13 -19.34 -17.47
N PRO A 100 -3.64 -18.55 -18.43
CA PRO A 100 -2.79 -17.84 -19.40
C PRO A 100 -1.82 -16.92 -18.67
N LEU A 101 -0.55 -16.90 -19.08
CA LEU A 101 0.50 -16.12 -18.43
C LEU A 101 0.90 -14.91 -19.28
N PHE A 102 1.11 -13.78 -18.61
CA PHE A 102 1.62 -12.55 -19.19
C PHE A 102 2.97 -12.24 -18.57
N TYR A 103 4.01 -12.38 -19.39
CA TYR A 103 5.39 -12.09 -19.03
C TYR A 103 5.72 -10.63 -19.35
N LEU A 104 5.81 -9.79 -18.32
CA LEU A 104 6.04 -8.36 -18.50
C LEU A 104 7.45 -7.98 -18.04
N GLU A 105 8.20 -7.35 -18.94
CA GLU A 105 9.52 -6.80 -18.62
C GLU A 105 9.36 -5.47 -17.88
N GLY A 106 9.98 -5.36 -16.70
CA GLY A 106 9.98 -4.10 -15.94
C GLY A 106 8.69 -3.76 -15.22
N VAL A 107 7.78 -4.71 -15.03
CA VAL A 107 6.50 -4.51 -14.32
C VAL A 107 6.34 -5.56 -13.22
N VAL A 108 6.00 -5.10 -12.01
CA VAL A 108 5.63 -5.96 -10.88
C VAL A 108 4.19 -5.65 -10.52
N LEU A 109 3.28 -6.57 -10.84
CA LEU A 109 1.88 -6.43 -10.46
C LEU A 109 1.69 -6.82 -9.00
N PHE A 110 1.21 -5.88 -8.18
CA PHE A 110 0.81 -6.14 -6.81
C PHE A 110 -0.71 -6.40 -6.72
N PRO A 111 -1.17 -7.12 -5.69
CA PRO A 111 -2.58 -7.13 -5.31
C PRO A 111 -3.18 -5.72 -5.28
N GLU A 112 -4.43 -5.60 -5.72
CA GLU A 112 -5.20 -4.36 -5.84
C GLU A 112 -4.70 -3.31 -6.84
N ALA A 113 -3.50 -3.48 -7.42
CA ALA A 113 -2.96 -2.54 -8.39
C ALA A 113 -3.58 -2.71 -9.78
N THR A 114 -3.87 -1.59 -10.44
CA THR A 114 -4.36 -1.55 -11.82
C THR A 114 -3.23 -1.75 -12.82
N LEU A 115 -3.47 -2.58 -13.83
CA LEU A 115 -2.55 -2.82 -14.95
C LEU A 115 -3.30 -2.71 -16.28
N PRO A 116 -3.06 -1.64 -17.05
CA PRO A 116 -3.57 -1.51 -18.41
C PRO A 116 -2.72 -2.30 -19.41
N LEU A 117 -3.36 -2.95 -20.37
CA LEU A 117 -2.74 -3.72 -21.43
C LEU A 117 -3.35 -3.35 -22.79
N ARG A 118 -2.51 -3.32 -23.82
CA ARG A 118 -2.90 -3.27 -25.23
C ARG A 118 -2.33 -4.50 -25.91
N ILE A 119 -3.21 -5.38 -26.34
CA ILE A 119 -2.83 -6.70 -26.86
C ILE A 119 -3.01 -6.68 -28.37
N ILE A 120 -1.90 -6.90 -29.06
CA ILE A 120 -1.82 -6.78 -30.53
C ILE A 120 -1.43 -8.14 -31.15
N GLN A 121 -0.65 -8.94 -30.42
CA GLN A 121 -0.17 -10.24 -30.90
C GLN A 121 -1.28 -11.29 -30.83
N SER A 122 -1.48 -12.03 -31.93
CA SER A 122 -2.57 -13.00 -32.09
C SER A 122 -2.59 -14.10 -31.01
N SER A 123 -1.43 -14.58 -30.56
CA SER A 123 -1.37 -15.57 -29.47
C SER A 123 -1.92 -15.01 -28.16
N PHE A 124 -1.57 -13.77 -27.81
CA PHE A 124 -2.07 -13.13 -26.59
C PHE A 124 -3.54 -12.67 -26.72
N LEU A 125 -4.03 -12.43 -27.95
CA LEU A 125 -5.46 -12.24 -28.19
C LEU A 125 -6.24 -13.52 -27.82
N ALA A 126 -5.78 -14.67 -28.30
CA ALA A 126 -6.34 -15.97 -27.92
C ALA A 126 -6.22 -16.21 -26.41
N ALA A 127 -5.13 -15.79 -25.77
CA ALA A 127 -4.97 -15.87 -24.32
C ALA A 127 -6.06 -15.11 -23.54
N VAL A 128 -6.46 -13.92 -24.02
CA VAL A 128 -7.55 -13.15 -23.38
C VAL A 128 -8.91 -13.74 -23.69
N GLU A 129 -9.17 -14.16 -24.92
CA GLU A 129 -10.42 -14.85 -25.26
C GLU A 129 -10.57 -16.15 -24.43
N ARG A 130 -9.48 -16.89 -24.22
CA ARG A 130 -9.40 -18.05 -23.32
C ARG A 130 -9.73 -17.67 -21.88
N ALA A 131 -9.12 -16.61 -21.35
CA ALA A 131 -9.35 -16.15 -19.98
C ALA A 131 -10.80 -15.72 -19.75
N LEU A 132 -11.39 -14.95 -20.67
CA LEU A 132 -12.77 -14.48 -20.59
C LEU A 132 -13.79 -15.63 -20.56
N ASN A 133 -13.50 -16.73 -21.28
CA ASN A 133 -14.40 -17.88 -21.42
C ASN A 133 -14.09 -19.06 -20.46
N GLN A 134 -13.14 -18.91 -19.54
CA GLN A 134 -12.71 -20.01 -18.67
C GLN A 134 -13.69 -20.27 -17.52
N ALA A 135 -14.06 -21.54 -17.29
CA ALA A 135 -15.03 -21.90 -16.26
C ALA A 135 -14.48 -21.83 -14.82
N THR A 136 -13.21 -22.19 -14.60
CA THR A 136 -12.64 -22.34 -13.25
C THR A 136 -12.15 -21.01 -12.64
N ALA A 137 -11.77 -20.06 -13.49
CA ALA A 137 -11.23 -18.75 -13.11
C ALA A 137 -11.54 -17.74 -14.23
N PRO A 138 -12.83 -17.41 -14.44
CA PRO A 138 -13.25 -16.55 -15.55
C PRO A 138 -12.59 -15.18 -15.47
N CYS A 139 -12.20 -14.59 -16.59
CA CYS A 139 -11.57 -13.26 -16.63
C CYS A 139 -10.24 -13.17 -15.84
N THR A 140 -9.55 -14.28 -15.56
CA THR A 140 -8.28 -14.27 -14.80
C THR A 140 -7.08 -14.61 -15.68
N ILE A 141 -6.02 -13.81 -15.57
CA ILE A 141 -4.70 -14.09 -16.15
C ILE A 141 -3.63 -14.10 -15.06
N GLY A 142 -2.49 -14.76 -15.30
CA GLY A 142 -1.34 -14.69 -14.40
C GLY A 142 -0.29 -13.71 -14.90
N VAL A 143 0.13 -12.73 -14.09
CA VAL A 143 1.17 -11.77 -14.46
C VAL A 143 2.47 -12.11 -13.73
N ILE A 144 3.56 -12.22 -14.49
CA ILE A 144 4.88 -12.58 -13.97
C ILE A 144 5.92 -11.59 -14.49
N ARG A 145 6.73 -11.05 -13.58
CA ARG A 145 7.87 -10.21 -13.95
C ARG A 145 8.92 -11.04 -14.68
N VAL A 146 9.40 -10.48 -15.79
CA VAL A 146 10.57 -10.97 -16.52
C VAL A 146 11.66 -9.90 -16.50
N TYR A 147 12.90 -10.34 -16.37
CA TYR A 147 14.06 -9.46 -16.36
C TYR A 147 15.23 -10.12 -17.07
N ARG A 148 16.16 -9.28 -17.56
CA ARG A 148 17.39 -9.75 -18.19
C ARG A 148 18.51 -9.87 -17.16
N GLU A 149 19.20 -10.99 -17.20
CA GLU A 149 20.46 -11.19 -16.49
C GLU A 149 21.51 -11.61 -17.53
N GLY A 150 22.36 -10.65 -17.91
CA GLY A 150 23.24 -10.80 -19.06
C GLY A 150 22.44 -10.99 -20.36
N ALA A 151 22.67 -12.11 -21.05
CA ALA A 151 22.00 -12.44 -22.31
C ALA A 151 20.73 -13.29 -22.14
N GLN A 152 20.41 -13.73 -20.91
CA GLN A 152 19.28 -14.62 -20.65
C GLN A 152 18.12 -13.88 -20.01
N TYR A 153 16.90 -14.28 -20.37
CA TYR A 153 15.69 -13.86 -19.67
C TYR A 153 15.43 -14.78 -18.49
N LYS A 154 15.22 -14.18 -17.33
CA LYS A 154 14.77 -14.85 -16.11
C LYS A 154 13.35 -14.41 -15.77
N TYR A 155 12.67 -15.29 -15.04
CA TYR A 155 11.29 -15.14 -14.62
C TYR A 155 11.27 -15.12 -13.10
N ALA A 156 10.44 -14.27 -12.52
CA ALA A 156 10.15 -14.36 -11.10
C ALA A 156 9.42 -15.68 -10.77
N SER A 157 9.67 -16.24 -9.59
CA SER A 157 8.97 -17.42 -9.08
C SER A 157 7.59 -17.08 -8.52
N VAL A 158 7.40 -15.83 -8.07
CA VAL A 158 6.14 -15.30 -7.58
C VAL A 158 5.56 -14.30 -8.57
N GLY A 159 4.28 -14.47 -8.89
CA GLY A 159 3.49 -13.56 -9.71
C GLY A 159 2.19 -13.18 -9.00
N THR A 160 1.33 -12.46 -9.70
CA THR A 160 0.02 -12.03 -9.20
C THR A 160 -1.05 -12.36 -10.22
N THR A 161 -2.16 -12.96 -9.78
CA THR A 161 -3.35 -13.12 -10.61
C THR A 161 -3.91 -11.74 -10.91
N ALA A 162 -4.29 -11.49 -12.17
CA ALA A 162 -4.91 -10.25 -12.58
C ALA A 162 -6.29 -10.56 -13.12
N GLU A 163 -7.31 -9.94 -12.53
CA GLU A 163 -8.67 -10.01 -13.04
C GLU A 163 -8.86 -8.95 -14.11
N ILE A 164 -9.32 -9.37 -15.27
CA ILE A 164 -9.78 -8.52 -16.35
C ILE A 164 -11.08 -7.88 -15.88
N ARG A 165 -11.03 -6.56 -15.63
CA ARG A 165 -12.16 -5.78 -15.14
C ARG A 165 -12.89 -5.06 -16.26
N GLN A 166 -12.13 -4.59 -17.23
CA GLN A 166 -12.68 -3.91 -18.39
C GLN A 166 -11.93 -4.35 -19.63
N TYR A 167 -12.63 -4.46 -20.75
CA TYR A 167 -11.97 -4.70 -22.04
C TYR A 167 -12.76 -4.08 -23.19
N ARG A 168 -12.08 -3.87 -24.32
CA ARG A 168 -12.71 -3.55 -25.60
C ARG A 168 -11.89 -4.14 -26.73
N ARG A 169 -12.57 -4.80 -27.65
CA ARG A 169 -12.01 -5.19 -28.95
C ARG A 169 -12.11 -4.02 -29.92
N LEU A 170 -10.99 -3.63 -30.49
CA LEU A 170 -10.90 -2.53 -31.44
C LEU A 170 -11.14 -3.03 -32.87
N GLY A 171 -11.44 -2.10 -33.78
CA GLY A 171 -11.71 -2.43 -35.20
C GLY A 171 -10.52 -3.05 -35.95
N ASP A 172 -9.30 -2.86 -35.44
CA ASP A 172 -8.08 -3.51 -35.95
C ASP A 172 -7.88 -4.95 -35.40
N GLY A 173 -8.79 -5.42 -34.55
CA GLY A 173 -8.72 -6.73 -33.90
C GLY A 173 -7.90 -6.76 -32.60
N SER A 174 -7.22 -5.67 -32.24
CA SER A 174 -6.49 -5.57 -30.97
C SER A 174 -7.43 -5.41 -29.78
N PHE A 175 -6.97 -5.75 -28.58
CA PHE A 175 -7.73 -5.56 -27.34
C PHE A 175 -7.07 -4.50 -26.47
N ASN A 176 -7.87 -3.58 -25.96
CA ASN A 176 -7.52 -2.80 -24.77
C ASN A 176 -8.14 -3.50 -23.55
N VAL A 177 -7.33 -3.75 -22.52
CA VAL A 177 -7.76 -4.48 -21.32
C VAL A 177 -7.26 -3.73 -20.09
N ILE A 178 -8.13 -3.56 -19.11
CA ILE A 178 -7.77 -3.03 -17.80
C ILE A 178 -7.94 -4.16 -16.79
N THR A 179 -6.84 -4.48 -16.12
CA THR A 179 -6.78 -5.56 -15.14
C THR A 179 -6.52 -5.01 -13.74
N ARG A 180 -6.94 -5.75 -12.71
CA ARG A 180 -6.63 -5.47 -11.30
C ARG A 180 -5.94 -6.69 -10.70
N GLY A 181 -4.80 -6.49 -10.06
CA GLY A 181 -4.12 -7.55 -9.32
C GLY A 181 -4.98 -8.07 -8.18
N GLN A 182 -4.93 -9.38 -7.92
CA GLN A 182 -5.77 -10.05 -6.92
C GLN A 182 -4.93 -10.80 -5.89
N GLN A 183 -4.46 -12.00 -6.21
CA GLN A 183 -3.75 -12.87 -5.27
C GLN A 183 -2.35 -13.19 -5.77
N ARG A 184 -1.38 -13.27 -4.85
CA ARG A 184 -0.06 -13.77 -5.18
C ARG A 184 -0.13 -15.27 -5.51
N PHE A 185 0.78 -15.72 -6.38
CA PHE A 185 0.92 -17.14 -6.68
C PHE A 185 2.38 -17.54 -6.88
N HIS A 186 2.68 -18.81 -6.62
CA HIS A 186 3.91 -19.46 -7.07
C HIS A 186 3.72 -20.14 -8.42
N LEU A 187 4.61 -19.87 -9.38
CA LEU A 187 4.62 -20.59 -10.65
C LEU A 187 5.20 -22.00 -10.44
N LYS A 188 4.40 -23.04 -10.64
CA LYS A 188 4.84 -24.45 -10.50
C LYS A 188 5.29 -25.06 -11.82
N ARG A 189 4.47 -24.89 -12.86
CA ARG A 189 4.76 -25.43 -14.20
C ARG A 189 4.35 -24.43 -15.26
N ARG A 190 5.03 -24.49 -16.41
CA ARG A 190 4.75 -23.66 -17.58
C ARG A 190 4.76 -24.50 -18.85
N TRP A 191 3.92 -24.14 -19.80
CA TRP A 191 3.88 -24.71 -21.16
C TRP A 191 3.39 -23.66 -22.15
N THR A 192 3.45 -23.98 -23.43
CA THR A 192 2.83 -23.17 -24.49
C THR A 192 1.55 -23.87 -24.93
N ASP A 193 0.46 -23.12 -24.98
CA ASP A 193 -0.84 -23.59 -25.46
C ASP A 193 -0.80 -23.89 -26.98
N VAL A 194 -1.78 -24.62 -27.48
CA VAL A 194 -1.91 -24.94 -28.90
C VAL A 194 -2.11 -23.68 -29.76
N GLU A 195 -2.69 -22.63 -29.18
CA GLU A 195 -2.85 -21.31 -29.81
C GLU A 195 -1.58 -20.42 -29.68
N GLY A 196 -0.50 -20.96 -29.09
CA GLY A 196 0.82 -20.35 -29.09
C GLY A 196 1.13 -19.36 -27.96
N PHE A 197 0.20 -19.16 -27.02
CA PHE A 197 0.45 -18.32 -25.83
C PHE A 197 0.95 -19.14 -24.64
N PRO A 198 1.72 -18.54 -23.71
CA PRO A 198 2.19 -19.25 -22.53
C PRO A 198 1.07 -19.46 -21.51
N CYS A 199 1.06 -20.64 -20.91
CA CYS A 199 0.18 -21.05 -19.82
C CYS A 199 1.00 -21.56 -18.65
N GLY A 200 0.41 -21.57 -17.46
CA GLY A 200 1.04 -22.16 -16.28
C GLY A 200 0.07 -22.73 -15.26
N GLU A 201 0.60 -23.66 -14.48
CA GLU A 201 0.00 -24.12 -13.22
C GLU A 201 0.57 -23.22 -12.13
N VAL A 202 -0.32 -22.46 -11.50
CA VAL A 202 0.00 -21.51 -10.46
C VAL A 202 -0.64 -21.96 -9.16
N GLU A 203 0.11 -21.94 -8.06
CA GLU A 203 -0.39 -22.22 -6.72
C GLU A 203 -0.58 -20.91 -5.97
N ILE A 204 -1.80 -20.66 -5.50
CA ILE A 204 -2.15 -19.42 -4.80
C ILE A 204 -1.44 -19.38 -3.44
N VAL A 205 -0.80 -18.26 -3.14
CA VAL A 205 -0.11 -18.06 -1.86
C VAL A 205 -1.15 -17.80 -0.77
N GLU A 206 -1.02 -18.49 0.35
CA GLU A 206 -1.79 -18.21 1.56
C GLU A 206 -1.22 -16.95 2.24
N GLU A 207 -2.02 -15.90 2.39
CA GLU A 207 -1.58 -14.67 3.03
C GLU A 207 -1.70 -14.76 4.56
N ASP A 208 -0.63 -14.37 5.25
CA ASP A 208 -0.60 -14.35 6.70
C ASP A 208 -1.59 -13.35 7.29
N VAL A 209 -2.21 -13.74 8.40
CA VAL A 209 -3.06 -12.85 9.20
C VAL A 209 -2.19 -11.76 9.86
N PRO A 210 -2.59 -10.47 9.79
CA PRO A 210 -1.86 -9.38 10.44
C PRO A 210 -1.64 -9.62 11.94
N LEU A 211 -0.37 -9.65 12.35
CA LEU A 211 0.02 -9.86 13.75
C LEU A 211 -0.32 -8.64 14.62
N ARG A 212 -0.79 -8.91 15.84
CA ARG A 212 -0.98 -7.93 16.91
C ARG A 212 -0.12 -8.29 18.10
N THR A 213 0.35 -7.28 18.83
CA THR A 213 0.96 -7.49 20.14
C THR A 213 -0.06 -8.15 21.07
N PRO A 214 0.25 -9.33 21.66
CA PRO A 214 -0.68 -10.00 22.55
C PRO A 214 -1.05 -9.11 23.73
N ARG A 215 -2.35 -8.97 24.03
CA ARG A 215 -2.82 -8.12 25.14
C ARG A 215 -2.29 -8.62 26.50
N ASP A 216 -2.18 -9.93 26.68
CA ASP A 216 -1.74 -10.55 27.93
C ASP A 216 -0.22 -10.52 28.16
N ALA A 217 0.56 -10.25 27.11
CA ALA A 217 2.00 -10.07 27.22
C ALA A 217 2.37 -8.88 28.15
N PHE A 218 1.48 -7.89 28.23
CA PHE A 218 1.65 -6.67 29.00
C PHE A 218 0.34 -6.31 29.71
N GLY A 219 0.05 -7.05 30.79
CA GLY A 219 -1.13 -6.80 31.63
C GLY A 219 -0.87 -5.77 32.73
N LYS A 220 -1.92 -5.03 33.12
CA LYS A 220 -1.96 -4.31 34.40
C LYS A 220 -1.82 -5.34 35.51
N LEU A 221 -0.81 -5.20 36.37
CA LEU A 221 -0.79 -5.95 37.63
C LEU A 221 -2.09 -5.66 38.37
N VAL A 222 -2.81 -6.71 38.78
CA VAL A 222 -3.94 -6.59 39.70
C VAL A 222 -3.42 -5.82 40.92
N PRO A 223 -4.05 -4.69 41.32
CA PRO A 223 -3.58 -3.93 42.46
C PRO A 223 -3.49 -4.84 43.68
N LEU A 224 -2.31 -4.94 44.30
CA LEU A 224 -2.10 -5.65 45.58
C LEU A 224 -2.72 -4.88 46.76
N SER A 225 -3.91 -4.31 46.58
CA SER A 225 -4.60 -3.53 47.61
C SER A 225 -5.26 -4.41 48.67
N ASN A 226 -5.28 -5.74 48.49
CA ASN A 226 -5.98 -6.67 49.41
C ASN A 226 -5.04 -7.61 50.19
N LEU A 227 -3.72 -7.37 50.20
CA LEU A 227 -2.76 -8.16 51.01
C LEU A 227 -2.42 -7.52 52.38
N ARG A 228 -3.28 -6.64 52.91
CA ARG A 228 -3.20 -6.20 54.32
C ARG A 228 -4.33 -6.81 55.15
N GLY A 229 -3.94 -7.78 56.00
CA GLY A 229 -4.75 -8.40 57.05
C GLY A 229 -5.28 -9.77 56.60
N HIS A 230 -4.78 -10.91 57.06
CA HIS A 230 -4.33 -11.25 58.40
C HIS A 230 -3.12 -12.20 58.35
N SER A 231 -2.06 -11.83 59.04
CA SER A 231 -1.03 -12.75 59.49
C SER A 231 -1.60 -13.61 60.62
N HIS A 232 -1.96 -14.87 60.33
CA HIS A 232 -1.95 -15.91 61.35
C HIS A 232 -0.94 -16.97 60.93
N LEU A 233 0.16 -16.97 61.66
CA LEU A 233 1.16 -18.04 61.68
C LEU A 233 0.47 -19.34 62.13
N SER A 234 0.67 -20.41 61.37
CA SER A 234 0.76 -21.74 61.97
C SER A 234 1.83 -22.53 61.23
N GLU A 235 2.93 -22.79 61.93
CA GLU A 235 3.90 -23.83 61.60
C GLU A 235 3.19 -25.19 61.51
N MET A 236 3.57 -26.02 60.55
CA MET A 236 4.38 -27.21 60.84
C MET A 236 4.76 -27.98 59.57
N SER A 237 5.97 -28.53 59.66
CA SER A 237 6.72 -29.26 58.65
C SER A 237 6.31 -30.73 58.53
N LEU A 238 6.58 -31.28 57.33
CA LEU A 238 6.99 -32.67 57.00
C LEU A 238 6.15 -33.85 57.51
N SER A 239 5.50 -34.56 56.58
CA SER A 239 5.94 -35.92 56.13
C SER A 239 4.87 -36.61 55.25
N THR A 240 5.37 -37.33 54.24
CA THR A 240 4.65 -38.21 53.30
C THR A 240 4.09 -39.45 54.03
N PRO A 241 3.13 -40.21 53.44
CA PRO A 241 3.57 -41.33 52.61
C PRO A 241 2.71 -41.61 51.35
N ARG A 242 3.42 -42.24 50.41
CA ARG A 242 3.00 -42.83 49.13
C ARG A 242 1.78 -43.76 49.24
N ARG A 243 1.00 -43.82 48.16
CA ARG A 243 0.41 -45.08 47.65
C ARG A 243 0.43 -45.08 46.12
N ASP A 244 1.13 -46.07 45.59
CA ASP A 244 1.10 -46.53 44.20
C ASP A 244 -0.23 -47.21 43.89
N THR A 245 -0.76 -47.02 42.68
CA THR A 245 -1.55 -48.04 41.99
C THR A 245 -1.43 -47.86 40.48
N ASP A 246 -0.83 -48.86 39.83
CA ASP A 246 -0.75 -49.05 38.38
C ASP A 246 -2.10 -49.46 37.79
N ALA A 247 -2.44 -48.98 36.59
CA ALA A 247 -3.18 -49.74 35.56
C ALA A 247 -3.13 -49.05 34.19
N LEU A 248 -2.82 -49.84 33.16
CA LEU A 248 -2.54 -49.53 31.76
C LEU A 248 -3.80 -49.30 30.89
N SER A 249 -3.71 -48.44 29.85
CA SER A 249 -4.27 -48.72 28.51
C SER A 249 -3.74 -47.75 27.43
N VAL A 250 -3.76 -48.23 26.18
CA VAL A 250 -2.94 -47.89 25.02
C VAL A 250 -3.63 -46.89 24.07
N ALA A 251 -2.84 -46.01 23.42
CA ALA A 251 -2.82 -45.72 21.96
C ALA A 251 -2.76 -44.23 21.56
N ASN A 252 -1.70 -43.94 20.79
CA ASN A 252 -1.53 -42.96 19.72
C ASN A 252 -1.34 -41.45 20.01
N SER A 253 -0.39 -40.92 19.23
CA SER A 253 -0.19 -39.55 18.76
C SER A 253 0.76 -38.62 19.54
N GLU A 254 1.78 -38.17 18.80
CA GLU A 254 2.41 -36.85 18.86
C GLU A 254 2.92 -36.31 20.20
N GLU A 255 3.89 -37.00 20.82
CA GLU A 255 4.69 -36.41 21.90
C GLU A 255 6.17 -36.32 21.53
N SER A 256 6.53 -35.23 20.85
CA SER A 256 7.91 -34.71 20.86
C SER A 256 8.01 -33.22 21.20
N PHE A 257 6.90 -32.54 21.52
CA PHE A 257 6.90 -31.15 21.97
C PHE A 257 6.21 -30.92 23.31
N GLU A 258 5.44 -31.89 23.84
CA GLU A 258 4.69 -31.75 25.09
C GLU A 258 5.45 -32.15 26.37
N SER A 259 6.63 -32.78 26.23
CA SER A 259 7.45 -33.19 27.39
C SER A 259 8.28 -32.05 28.00
N ALA A 260 8.27 -30.87 27.38
CA ALA A 260 9.03 -29.70 27.82
C ALA A 260 8.19 -28.66 28.58
N LEU A 261 6.87 -28.82 28.67
CA LEU A 261 5.98 -27.84 29.28
C LEU A 261 5.60 -28.25 30.70
N SER A 262 5.82 -27.33 31.65
CA SER A 262 5.32 -27.45 33.02
C SER A 262 3.79 -27.51 33.05
N ALA A 263 3.22 -28.11 34.10
CA ALA A 263 1.77 -28.21 34.27
C ALA A 263 1.05 -26.84 34.24
N SER A 264 1.77 -25.76 34.54
CA SER A 264 1.33 -24.36 34.43
C SER A 264 1.23 -23.88 32.97
N GLU A 265 2.15 -24.29 32.10
CA GLU A 265 2.13 -23.94 30.66
C GLU A 265 1.06 -24.73 29.92
N LYS A 266 0.85 -26.00 30.27
CA LYS A 266 -0.26 -26.81 29.71
C LYS A 266 -1.63 -26.20 30.07
N ARG A 267 -1.78 -25.68 31.29
CA ARG A 267 -3.03 -25.03 31.74
C ARG A 267 -3.34 -23.73 30.98
N LEU A 268 -2.31 -23.00 30.54
CA LEU A 268 -2.48 -21.79 29.71
C LEU A 268 -2.88 -22.14 28.27
N HIS A 269 -2.33 -23.24 27.72
CA HIS A 269 -2.67 -23.69 26.37
C HIS A 269 -4.13 -24.15 26.24
N TYR A 270 -4.64 -24.94 27.20
CA TYR A 270 -6.03 -25.39 27.19
C TYR A 270 -7.04 -24.26 27.47
N SER A 271 -6.65 -23.26 28.26
CA SER A 271 -7.50 -22.09 28.54
C SER A 271 -7.69 -21.19 27.31
N ALA A 272 -6.75 -21.18 26.36
CA ALA A 272 -6.85 -20.38 25.14
C ALA A 272 -7.75 -21.01 24.06
N ILE A 273 -7.97 -22.33 24.13
CA ILE A 273 -8.80 -23.07 23.19
C ILE A 273 -10.29 -22.97 23.58
N ASP A 274 -10.60 -22.98 24.88
CA ASP A 274 -11.99 -22.84 25.37
C ASP A 274 -12.59 -21.45 25.07
N THR A 275 -11.77 -20.40 24.95
CA THR A 275 -12.28 -19.03 24.70
C THR A 275 -12.68 -18.77 23.25
N ILE A 276 -12.34 -19.67 22.32
CA ILE A 276 -12.62 -19.50 20.88
C ILE A 276 -14.04 -19.95 20.52
N MET A 277 -14.71 -20.74 21.36
CA MET A 277 -16.04 -21.27 21.06
C MET A 277 -17.21 -20.41 21.57
N ASP A 278 -16.99 -19.49 22.51
CA ASP A 278 -18.10 -18.80 23.21
C ASP A 278 -18.44 -17.38 22.71
N ASP A 279 -17.67 -16.79 21.77
CA ASP A 279 -17.82 -15.36 21.40
C ASP A 279 -18.58 -15.10 20.08
N TRP A 280 -19.17 -16.13 19.46
CA TRP A 280 -19.94 -15.97 18.19
C TRP A 280 -21.43 -15.67 18.37
N THR A 281 -21.89 -15.27 19.55
CA THR A 281 -23.27 -14.82 19.75
C THR A 281 -23.40 -13.73 20.83
N SER A 282 -23.42 -12.45 20.44
CA SER A 282 -24.36 -11.42 20.96
C SER A 282 -23.95 -9.97 20.60
N SER A 283 -24.68 -9.39 19.63
CA SER A 283 -25.28 -8.03 19.52
C SER A 283 -24.69 -6.81 20.24
N ASP A 284 -24.49 -5.76 19.41
CA ASP A 284 -24.77 -4.32 19.54
C ASP A 284 -24.55 -3.58 20.88
N ASP A 285 -23.64 -2.60 20.89
CA ASP A 285 -23.94 -1.18 21.16
C ASP A 285 -22.65 -0.30 21.15
N ASP A 286 -22.79 0.87 20.52
CA ASP A 286 -22.03 2.14 20.60
C ASP A 286 -20.55 2.16 21.08
N ASP A 287 -19.63 2.39 20.14
CA ASP A 287 -18.24 2.77 20.45
C ASP A 287 -17.96 4.25 20.16
N GLN A 288 -17.83 5.02 21.24
CA GLN A 288 -17.36 6.40 21.27
C GLN A 288 -15.83 6.44 21.13
N VAL A 289 -15.36 6.89 19.97
CA VAL A 289 -13.94 7.02 19.61
C VAL A 289 -13.23 8.07 20.47
N VAL A 290 -12.30 7.64 21.32
CA VAL A 290 -11.35 8.54 22.01
C VAL A 290 -10.15 8.79 21.09
N SER A 291 -10.17 9.95 20.45
CA SER A 291 -9.03 10.48 19.69
C SER A 291 -7.87 10.83 20.62
N THR A 292 -6.65 10.42 20.26
CA THR A 292 -5.41 10.88 20.91
C THR A 292 -4.47 11.48 19.86
N SER A 293 -4.80 12.69 19.41
CA SER A 293 -3.83 13.60 18.81
C SER A 293 -3.08 14.35 19.91
N ASP A 294 -1.83 14.71 19.62
CA ASP A 294 -0.95 15.62 20.35
C ASP A 294 0.10 14.99 21.28
N ILE A 295 1.24 14.60 20.69
CA ILE A 295 2.55 14.82 21.32
C ILE A 295 3.53 15.33 20.25
N GLN A 296 3.80 16.65 20.28
CA GLN A 296 4.98 17.23 19.67
C GLN A 296 6.23 16.70 20.38
N ALA A 297 7.12 16.02 19.64
CA ALA A 297 8.42 15.61 20.14
C ALA A 297 9.42 16.77 19.98
N SER A 298 9.73 17.44 21.08
CA SER A 298 10.94 18.27 21.18
C SER A 298 12.13 17.35 21.37
N GLY A 299 13.08 17.40 20.44
CA GLY A 299 14.27 16.55 20.42
C GLY A 299 15.18 16.73 21.62
N SER A 300 15.80 15.64 22.06
CA SER A 300 17.10 15.69 22.72
C SER A 300 17.89 14.43 22.35
N ASN A 301 19.10 14.69 21.84
CA ASN A 301 20.08 13.71 21.38
C ASN A 301 20.70 12.89 22.55
N PRO A 302 21.33 11.74 22.25
CA PRO A 302 21.55 10.66 23.20
C PRO A 302 22.76 10.88 24.13
N CYS A 303 22.59 10.52 25.41
CA CYS A 303 23.69 10.43 26.37
C CYS A 303 24.56 9.19 26.06
N SER A 304 25.85 9.47 25.89
CA SER A 304 26.93 8.52 25.62
C SER A 304 27.20 7.61 26.82
N PHE A 305 27.26 6.30 26.58
CA PHE A 305 27.73 5.30 27.53
C PHE A 305 29.22 5.51 27.83
N ARG A 306 29.58 5.77 29.10
CA ARG A 306 30.98 5.71 29.55
C ARG A 306 31.34 4.29 29.95
N SER A 307 32.28 3.72 29.21
CA SER A 307 32.99 2.48 29.53
C SER A 307 33.80 2.62 30.81
N ILE A 308 33.79 1.54 31.60
CA ILE A 308 34.66 1.30 32.73
C ILE A 308 36.07 1.03 32.19
N GLY A 309 37.01 1.91 32.50
CA GLY A 309 38.42 1.82 32.09
C GLY A 309 39.34 1.94 33.30
N CYS A 310 40.18 0.93 33.47
CA CYS A 310 41.13 0.70 34.55
C CYS A 310 42.19 1.81 34.67
N SER A 311 42.55 2.18 35.90
CA SER A 311 43.56 3.20 36.22
C SER A 311 44.96 2.61 36.29
N THR A 312 45.92 3.19 35.57
CA THR A 312 47.35 3.15 35.94
C THR A 312 48.03 4.50 35.67
N SER A 313 48.65 5.02 36.73
CA SER A 313 49.87 5.87 36.83
C SER A 313 50.19 6.98 35.82
N GLY A 314 50.49 8.17 36.34
CA GLY A 314 51.36 9.16 35.70
C GLY A 314 51.24 10.55 36.32
N GLN A 315 52.35 11.05 36.87
CA GLN A 315 52.50 12.31 37.63
C GLN A 315 52.64 13.57 36.76
N ASP A 316 52.60 14.72 37.45
CA ASP A 316 53.11 16.07 37.11
C ASP A 316 52.28 16.90 36.10
N GLY A 317 52.05 18.21 36.22
CA GLY A 317 52.59 19.25 37.09
C GLY A 317 52.58 20.58 36.29
N GLU A 318 52.07 21.66 36.90
CA GLU A 318 52.30 23.09 36.56
C GLU A 318 51.50 23.85 35.47
N LYS A 319 50.69 24.79 35.98
CA LYS A 319 50.50 26.23 35.66
C LYS A 319 50.75 26.80 34.25
N GLY A 320 49.78 27.59 33.80
CA GLY A 320 49.96 28.67 32.80
C GLY A 320 48.71 29.53 32.65
N ASP A 321 48.72 30.72 33.26
CA ASP A 321 47.71 31.77 33.18
C ASP A 321 47.69 32.52 31.82
N GLY A 322 46.54 33.12 31.51
CA GLY A 322 46.38 34.20 30.51
C GLY A 322 44.90 34.45 30.20
N GLN A 323 44.22 35.35 30.93
CA GLN A 323 43.97 36.77 30.56
C GLN A 323 43.19 36.95 29.24
N SER A 324 42.15 37.78 29.09
CA SER A 324 41.52 38.79 29.96
C SER A 324 40.17 39.23 29.35
N ALA A 325 39.37 39.90 30.20
CA ALA A 325 38.54 41.08 29.91
C ALA A 325 37.24 40.93 29.12
N ILE A 326 36.12 41.65 29.34
CA ILE A 326 35.59 42.73 30.22
C ILE A 326 34.06 42.72 29.84
N GLY A 327 33.03 42.92 30.67
CA GLY A 327 32.84 43.89 31.74
C GLY A 327 31.48 43.76 32.47
N MET A 328 31.56 43.89 33.80
CA MET A 328 30.76 44.70 34.77
C MET A 328 29.32 45.15 34.36
N SER A 329 28.23 44.71 35.04
CA SER A 329 27.69 45.14 36.38
C SER A 329 26.80 46.42 36.32
N PRO A 330 25.77 46.63 37.19
CA PRO A 330 25.82 46.28 38.61
C PRO A 330 24.57 45.73 39.33
N VAL A 331 24.96 45.09 40.43
CA VAL A 331 24.28 44.68 41.66
C VAL A 331 23.38 45.77 42.29
N SER A 332 22.25 45.35 42.87
CA SER A 332 21.74 45.93 44.11
C SER A 332 21.55 44.84 45.19
N LYS A 333 21.98 45.18 46.41
CA LYS A 333 22.18 44.29 47.57
C LYS A 333 20.90 44.19 48.41
N GLY A 334 20.63 42.99 48.94
CA GLY A 334 19.68 42.80 50.06
C GLY A 334 19.94 41.47 50.76
N LYS A 335 20.34 41.51 52.03
CA LYS A 335 20.77 40.37 52.85
C LYS A 335 19.59 39.46 53.26
N CYS A 336 19.87 38.15 53.19
CA CYS A 336 19.40 37.02 54.00
C CYS A 336 18.33 37.25 55.08
N GLN A 337 17.23 36.49 55.00
CA GLN A 337 16.69 35.78 56.16
C GLN A 337 15.98 34.49 55.71
N LYS A 338 16.46 33.36 56.24
CA LYS A 338 15.83 32.04 56.16
C LYS A 338 14.41 32.11 56.72
N GLN A 339 13.44 31.57 56.01
CA GLN A 339 12.32 30.87 56.63
C GLN A 339 11.75 29.82 55.67
N ASN A 340 11.72 28.59 56.17
CA ASN A 340 11.18 27.39 55.56
C ASN A 340 9.77 27.62 54.99
N ARG A 341 9.55 27.13 53.76
CA ARG A 341 8.30 26.46 53.37
C ARG A 341 8.56 25.63 52.11
N LEU A 342 8.80 24.35 52.34
CA LEU A 342 8.82 23.31 51.31
C LEU A 342 7.39 23.17 50.75
N GLY A 343 7.08 23.97 49.74
CA GLY A 343 5.92 23.75 48.89
C GLY A 343 6.23 22.58 47.95
N SER A 344 5.75 21.40 48.30
CA SER A 344 5.81 20.19 47.48
C SER A 344 5.07 20.40 46.15
N PHE A 345 5.77 20.83 45.11
CA PHE A 345 5.32 20.65 43.73
C PHE A 345 5.57 19.18 43.35
N ARG A 346 4.63 18.31 43.72
CA ARG A 346 4.49 17.00 43.08
C ARG A 346 3.94 17.27 41.69
N THR A 347 4.82 17.30 40.69
CA THR A 347 4.41 17.06 39.31
C THR A 347 3.73 15.69 39.29
N ASN A 348 2.42 15.67 39.01
CA ASN A 348 1.67 14.45 38.75
C ASN A 348 2.17 13.84 37.43
N THR A 349 3.34 13.22 37.46
CA THR A 349 3.67 12.18 36.49
C THR A 349 2.69 11.05 36.74
N ASP A 350 1.77 10.85 35.80
CA ASP A 350 0.81 9.77 35.80
C ASP A 350 1.55 8.42 35.83
N LEU A 351 1.79 7.92 37.04
CA LEU A 351 2.43 6.62 37.31
C LEU A 351 1.56 5.44 36.87
N SER A 352 0.32 5.67 36.39
CA SER A 352 -0.51 4.60 35.84
C SER A 352 0.01 4.08 34.49
N ARG A 353 0.77 4.91 33.74
CA ARG A 353 1.45 4.52 32.50
C ARG A 353 2.55 3.47 32.68
N PHE A 354 3.08 3.31 33.90
CA PHE A 354 4.14 2.34 34.20
C PHE A 354 3.64 1.06 34.90
N ARG A 355 2.31 0.84 34.98
CA ARG A 355 1.72 -0.36 35.61
C ARG A 355 1.59 -1.56 34.67
N MET A 356 2.28 -1.58 33.54
CA MET A 356 2.39 -2.78 32.72
C MET A 356 3.62 -3.55 33.18
N ALA A 357 3.41 -4.59 33.99
CA ALA A 357 4.50 -5.51 34.25
C ALA A 357 4.69 -6.37 32.99
N PRO A 358 5.90 -6.46 32.43
CA PRO A 358 6.16 -7.38 31.34
C PRO A 358 5.92 -8.80 31.85
N ARG A 359 4.88 -9.45 31.33
CA ARG A 359 4.64 -10.89 31.53
C ARG A 359 5.28 -11.70 30.41
N ALA A 360 5.61 -11.02 29.32
CA ALA A 360 6.38 -11.54 28.21
C ALA A 360 7.89 -11.59 28.48
N PHE A 361 8.55 -12.52 27.78
CA PHE A 361 9.99 -12.72 27.83
C PHE A 361 10.78 -11.50 27.33
N TRP A 362 10.28 -10.83 26.29
CA TRP A 362 10.92 -9.65 25.70
C TRP A 362 10.26 -8.33 26.15
N PRO A 363 11.01 -7.20 26.12
CA PRO A 363 10.43 -5.88 26.34
C PRO A 363 9.32 -5.55 25.32
N PHE A 364 8.35 -4.70 25.71
CA PHE A 364 7.22 -4.28 24.86
C PHE A 364 7.64 -3.75 23.48
N TRP A 365 8.74 -2.99 23.42
CA TRP A 365 9.23 -2.44 22.17
C TRP A 365 9.60 -3.51 21.14
N VAL A 366 10.00 -4.71 21.57
CA VAL A 366 10.32 -5.84 20.67
C VAL A 366 9.05 -6.36 19.99
N TYR A 367 7.97 -6.59 20.74
CA TYR A 367 6.70 -7.02 20.16
C TYR A 367 6.13 -5.96 19.22
N ARG A 368 6.22 -4.69 19.63
CA ARG A 368 5.79 -3.56 18.81
C ARG A 368 6.53 -3.49 17.47
N MET A 369 7.78 -3.97 17.37
CA MET A 369 8.50 -4.04 16.08
C MET A 369 7.88 -5.00 15.07
N TYR A 370 7.01 -5.92 15.49
CA TYR A 370 6.35 -6.91 14.64
C TYR A 370 4.82 -6.79 14.66
N ASP A 371 4.27 -5.80 15.35
CA ASP A 371 2.84 -5.53 15.35
C ASP A 371 2.46 -4.86 14.02
N SER A 372 1.73 -5.59 13.17
CA SER A 372 1.36 -5.15 11.82
C SER A 372 0.58 -3.85 11.84
N TYR A 373 -0.25 -3.61 12.85
CA TYR A 373 -1.07 -2.40 12.91
C TYR A 373 -0.28 -1.19 13.40
N TYR A 374 0.66 -1.40 14.31
CA TYR A 374 1.60 -0.34 14.67
C TYR A 374 2.49 0.03 13.48
N LEU A 375 3.01 -0.97 12.76
CA LEU A 375 3.82 -0.76 11.56
C LEU A 375 3.00 -0.08 10.46
N ALA A 376 1.75 -0.47 10.26
CA ALA A 376 0.83 0.14 9.30
C ALA A 376 0.64 1.64 9.57
N GLN A 377 0.39 2.03 10.82
CA GLN A 377 0.30 3.44 11.18
C GLN A 377 1.59 4.20 10.86
N ARG A 378 2.74 3.65 11.26
CA ARG A 378 4.04 4.29 11.01
C ARG A 378 4.34 4.42 9.51
N ALA A 379 4.03 3.40 8.72
CA ALA A 379 4.21 3.42 7.28
C ALA A 379 3.29 4.47 6.62
N ALA A 380 2.04 4.57 7.05
CA ALA A 380 1.09 5.57 6.57
C ALA A 380 1.54 7.00 6.93
N ASP A 381 2.06 7.23 8.14
CA ASP A 381 2.60 8.52 8.56
C ASP A 381 3.79 8.94 7.68
N LEU A 382 4.72 8.02 7.41
CA LEU A 382 5.86 8.25 6.50
C LEU A 382 5.38 8.52 5.06
N TRP A 383 4.42 7.73 4.57
CA TRP A 383 3.83 7.93 3.25
C TRP A 383 3.21 9.32 3.10
N LYS A 384 2.45 9.75 4.10
CA LYS A 384 1.83 11.09 4.15
C LYS A 384 2.88 12.19 4.11
N GLN A 385 4.04 12.00 4.74
CA GLN A 385 5.15 12.96 4.71
C GLN A 385 5.88 13.01 3.37
N ILE A 386 6.01 11.87 2.68
CA ILE A 386 6.83 11.74 1.47
C ILE A 386 6.03 12.05 0.21
N VAL A 387 4.82 11.49 0.11
CA VAL A 387 3.98 11.53 -1.10
C VAL A 387 2.78 12.44 -0.90
N GLY A 388 2.15 12.39 0.28
CA GLY A 388 1.00 13.23 0.66
C GLY A 388 -0.36 12.81 0.08
N VAL A 389 -0.41 12.10 -1.06
CA VAL A 389 -1.66 11.71 -1.75
C VAL A 389 -1.50 10.35 -2.46
N PRO A 390 -2.53 9.47 -2.51
CA PRO A 390 -3.84 9.59 -1.85
C PRO A 390 -3.73 9.46 -0.34
N ASN A 391 -4.73 9.99 0.36
CA ASN A 391 -4.84 9.78 1.80
C ASN A 391 -5.18 8.31 2.05
N ILE A 392 -4.28 7.60 2.73
CA ILE A 392 -4.40 6.16 2.97
C ILE A 392 -5.12 5.88 4.31
N GLU A 393 -5.57 6.89 5.05
CA GLU A 393 -6.23 6.74 6.37
C GLU A 393 -7.35 5.69 6.39
N ALA A 394 -8.09 5.52 5.29
CA ALA A 394 -9.17 4.54 5.17
C ALA A 394 -8.70 3.07 5.22
N VAL A 395 -7.45 2.76 4.86
CA VAL A 395 -6.92 1.38 4.84
C VAL A 395 -5.83 1.14 5.88
N VAL A 396 -5.49 2.12 6.72
CA VAL A 396 -4.50 1.95 7.82
C VAL A 396 -4.88 0.84 8.80
N ASN A 397 -6.19 0.63 9.00
CA ASN A 397 -6.71 -0.43 9.87
C ASN A 397 -6.68 -1.83 9.23
N LYS A 398 -6.21 -1.96 7.98
CA LYS A 398 -6.07 -3.21 7.23
C LYS A 398 -4.62 -3.37 6.76
N PRO A 399 -3.70 -3.83 7.65
CA PRO A 399 -2.27 -3.85 7.37
C PRO A 399 -1.87 -4.68 6.14
N ASP A 400 -2.60 -5.76 5.89
CA ASP A 400 -2.49 -6.65 4.74
C ASP A 400 -2.67 -5.87 3.43
N ILE A 401 -3.79 -5.14 3.28
CA ILE A 401 -4.09 -4.32 2.11
C ILE A 401 -3.13 -3.13 2.02
N LEU A 402 -2.87 -2.46 3.15
CA LEU A 402 -2.00 -1.29 3.20
C LEU A 402 -0.60 -1.60 2.68
N SER A 403 -0.04 -2.73 3.10
CA SER A 403 1.32 -3.13 2.69
C SER A 403 1.43 -3.24 1.16
N PHE A 404 0.50 -3.95 0.51
CA PHE A 404 0.50 -4.03 -0.94
C PHE A 404 0.22 -2.70 -1.62
N PHE A 405 -0.63 -1.85 -1.03
CA PHE A 405 -0.86 -0.50 -1.55
C PHE A 405 0.45 0.31 -1.59
N ILE A 406 1.16 0.39 -0.46
CA ILE A 406 2.44 1.12 -0.37
C ILE A 406 3.48 0.49 -1.30
N ALA A 407 3.65 -0.83 -1.27
CA ALA A 407 4.59 -1.54 -2.13
C ALA A 407 4.30 -1.30 -3.63
N SER A 408 3.02 -1.20 -4.01
CA SER A 408 2.63 -0.95 -5.39
C SER A 408 3.01 0.46 -5.87
N LYS A 409 3.14 1.44 -4.96
CA LYS A 409 3.35 2.86 -5.29
C LYS A 409 4.70 3.42 -4.87
N ILE A 410 5.48 2.69 -4.08
CA ILE A 410 6.78 3.16 -3.58
C ILE A 410 7.77 3.35 -4.75
N PRO A 411 8.48 4.49 -4.82
CA PRO A 411 9.34 4.85 -5.96
C PRO A 411 10.71 4.17 -5.92
N VAL A 412 10.72 2.84 -5.92
CA VAL A 412 11.94 2.00 -5.92
C VAL A 412 12.08 1.23 -7.22
N SER A 413 13.23 0.59 -7.41
CA SER A 413 13.49 -0.22 -8.60
C SER A 413 12.59 -1.46 -8.67
N GLU A 414 12.45 -1.99 -9.88
CA GLU A 414 11.67 -3.20 -10.15
C GLU A 414 12.15 -4.45 -9.39
N SER A 415 13.44 -4.55 -9.03
CA SER A 415 13.98 -5.67 -8.25
C SER A 415 13.54 -5.60 -6.79
N ILE A 416 13.59 -4.41 -6.18
CA ILE A 416 13.08 -4.17 -4.82
C ILE A 416 11.57 -4.34 -4.77
N ARG A 417 10.84 -3.92 -5.82
CA ARG A 417 9.40 -4.19 -5.94
C ARG A 417 9.13 -5.70 -5.97
N GLN A 418 9.92 -6.46 -6.73
CA GLN A 418 9.79 -7.91 -6.75
C GLN A 418 10.11 -8.53 -5.38
N GLU A 419 11.14 -8.03 -4.68
CA GLU A 419 11.45 -8.43 -3.29
C GLU A 419 10.24 -8.22 -2.37
N LEU A 420 9.59 -7.05 -2.43
CA LEU A 420 8.40 -6.75 -1.62
C LEU A 420 7.20 -7.66 -1.93
N LEU A 421 7.03 -8.07 -3.19
CA LEU A 421 5.99 -9.02 -3.59
C LEU A 421 6.29 -10.43 -3.06
N GLU A 422 7.56 -10.81 -3.01
CA GLU A 422 8.04 -12.12 -2.54
C GLU A 422 8.08 -12.24 -1.01
N LEU A 423 8.02 -11.12 -0.27
CA LEU A 423 7.97 -11.15 1.19
C LEU A 423 6.66 -11.74 1.69
N ASP A 424 6.80 -12.86 2.41
CA ASP A 424 5.75 -13.46 3.21
C ASP A 424 5.68 -12.79 4.60
N GLY A 425 4.46 -12.54 5.06
CA GLY A 425 4.18 -11.84 6.30
C GLY A 425 4.05 -10.32 6.17
N VAL A 426 2.87 -9.83 6.54
CA VAL A 426 2.51 -8.41 6.52
C VAL A 426 3.48 -7.55 7.32
N SER A 427 3.93 -8.01 8.49
CA SER A 427 4.85 -7.27 9.35
C SER A 427 6.24 -7.12 8.72
N TYR A 428 6.72 -8.14 8.01
CA TYR A 428 8.02 -8.09 7.33
C TYR A 428 7.97 -7.14 6.14
N ARG A 429 6.88 -7.20 5.36
CA ARG A 429 6.64 -6.29 4.23
C ARG A 429 6.59 -4.83 4.68
N LEU A 430 5.78 -4.51 5.69
CA LEU A 430 5.67 -3.14 6.24
C LEU A 430 6.99 -2.63 6.81
N ARG A 431 7.78 -3.48 7.48
CA ARG A 431 9.10 -3.08 7.97
C ARG A 431 10.05 -2.72 6.84
N ARG A 432 10.05 -3.52 5.77
CA ARG A 432 10.85 -3.26 4.58
C ARG A 432 10.40 -1.97 3.91
N GLU A 433 9.11 -1.77 3.74
CA GLU A 433 8.55 -0.50 3.23
C GLU A 433 8.97 0.71 4.06
N ILE A 434 8.91 0.62 5.39
CA ILE A 434 9.36 1.70 6.29
C ILE A 434 10.85 2.01 6.06
N GLU A 435 11.71 1.00 5.99
CA GLU A 435 13.15 1.18 5.72
C GLU A 435 13.39 1.88 4.37
N LEU A 436 12.65 1.46 3.33
CA LEU A 436 12.73 2.06 1.99
C LEU A 436 12.23 3.51 2.02
N LEU A 437 11.11 3.81 2.68
CA LEU A 437 10.58 5.17 2.83
C LEU A 437 11.54 6.09 3.60
N GLU A 438 12.20 5.58 4.64
CA GLU A 438 13.17 6.36 5.43
C GLU A 438 14.47 6.65 4.68
N SER A 439 14.92 5.72 3.82
CA SER A 439 16.17 5.85 3.07
C SER A 439 16.01 6.53 1.71
N PHE A 440 14.81 6.53 1.12
CA PHE A 440 14.58 7.09 -0.21
C PHE A 440 14.85 8.61 -0.22
N ASP A 441 15.86 9.05 -0.96
CA ASP A 441 16.12 10.48 -1.22
C ASP A 441 16.43 10.77 -2.68
N ARG A 442 17.14 9.85 -3.36
CA ARG A 442 17.68 10.07 -4.70
C ARG A 442 17.27 8.96 -5.65
N VAL A 443 16.90 9.38 -6.85
CA VAL A 443 16.61 8.49 -7.98
C VAL A 443 17.81 8.53 -8.91
N ARG A 444 18.46 7.37 -9.11
CA ARG A 444 19.66 7.25 -9.95
C ARG A 444 19.40 6.44 -11.21
N CYS A 445 20.14 6.74 -12.27
CA CYS A 445 20.14 5.94 -13.48
C CYS A 445 20.67 4.53 -13.18
N LYS A 446 19.93 3.49 -13.56
CA LYS A 446 20.32 2.07 -13.43
C LYS A 446 21.69 1.77 -14.08
N HIS A 447 22.02 2.45 -15.17
CA HIS A 447 23.19 2.14 -15.99
C HIS A 447 24.47 2.87 -15.58
N CYS A 448 24.39 4.16 -15.24
CA CYS A 448 25.57 4.99 -14.92
C CYS A 448 25.56 5.57 -13.50
N GLN A 449 24.51 5.31 -12.72
CA GLN A 449 24.35 5.79 -11.35
C GLN A 449 24.26 7.32 -11.18
N THR A 450 24.20 8.09 -12.28
CA THR A 450 23.94 9.54 -12.24
C THR A 450 22.60 9.83 -11.57
N VAL A 451 22.57 10.82 -10.68
CA VAL A 451 21.35 11.23 -9.97
C VAL A 451 20.42 11.98 -10.93
N ILE A 452 19.28 11.37 -11.24
CA ILE A 452 18.27 11.89 -12.17
C ILE A 452 17.29 12.80 -11.43
N ALA A 453 16.81 12.40 -10.25
CA ALA A 453 15.81 13.16 -9.50
C ALA A 453 15.99 13.01 -8.00
N ARG A 454 15.27 13.82 -7.23
CA ARG A 454 15.17 13.72 -5.77
C ARG A 454 13.74 13.49 -5.35
N ARG A 455 13.56 12.92 -4.15
CA ARG A 455 12.25 12.79 -3.49
C ARG A 455 11.51 14.12 -3.43
N SER A 456 12.21 15.22 -3.14
CA SER A 456 11.62 16.57 -3.07
C SER A 456 11.01 17.06 -4.39
N ASP A 457 11.40 16.46 -5.52
CA ASP A 457 10.90 16.82 -6.84
C ASP A 457 9.73 15.94 -7.28
N MET A 458 9.29 14.97 -6.46
CA MET A 458 8.16 14.10 -6.81
C MET A 458 6.88 14.90 -7.00
N LEU A 459 6.06 14.41 -7.92
CA LEU A 459 4.78 14.98 -8.28
C LEU A 459 3.78 13.85 -8.43
N VAL A 460 2.54 14.06 -8.00
CA VAL A 460 1.45 13.10 -8.17
C VAL A 460 0.58 13.55 -9.36
N MET A 461 0.66 12.80 -10.47
CA MET A 461 -0.15 13.05 -11.68
C MET A 461 -1.28 12.02 -11.85
N SER A 462 -1.46 11.10 -10.91
CA SER A 462 -2.54 10.10 -10.89
C SER A 462 -3.16 10.05 -9.51
N SER A 463 -4.47 9.83 -9.41
CA SER A 463 -5.14 9.61 -8.12
C SER A 463 -4.60 8.40 -7.35
N ASP A 464 -3.97 7.46 -8.06
CA ASP A 464 -3.41 6.26 -7.45
C ASP A 464 -2.04 6.50 -6.81
N GLY A 465 -1.46 7.69 -7.02
CA GLY A 465 -0.18 8.09 -6.45
C GLY A 465 0.87 8.48 -7.51
N PRO A 466 2.14 8.61 -7.10
CA PRO A 466 3.22 9.12 -7.94
C PRO A 466 3.78 8.07 -8.93
N LEU A 467 3.44 6.79 -8.73
CA LEU A 467 3.85 5.67 -9.58
C LEU A 467 2.61 5.01 -10.18
N GLY A 468 2.61 4.84 -11.50
CA GLY A 468 1.54 4.18 -12.24
C GLY A 468 2.06 3.37 -13.44
N ALA A 469 1.31 2.35 -13.84
CA ALA A 469 1.58 1.56 -15.04
C ALA A 469 0.77 2.11 -16.22
N TYR A 470 1.43 2.30 -17.36
CA TYR A 470 0.80 2.82 -18.58
C TYR A 470 1.27 2.02 -19.78
N VAL A 471 0.36 1.73 -20.70
CA VAL A 471 0.66 0.97 -21.91
C VAL A 471 0.76 1.90 -23.12
N ASN A 472 1.76 1.68 -23.96
CA ASN A 472 1.92 2.42 -25.21
C ASN A 472 1.15 1.76 -26.37
N PRO A 473 1.01 2.43 -27.53
CA PRO A 473 0.28 1.90 -28.69
C PRO A 473 0.81 0.58 -29.26
N TYR A 474 2.05 0.22 -28.92
CA TYR A 474 2.72 -1.01 -29.35
C TYR A 474 2.60 -2.14 -28.32
N GLY A 475 1.85 -1.93 -27.23
CA GLY A 475 1.61 -2.93 -26.20
C GLY A 475 2.68 -3.03 -25.11
N TYR A 476 3.69 -2.15 -25.10
CA TYR A 476 4.67 -2.12 -24.01
C TYR A 476 4.12 -1.36 -22.81
N VAL A 477 4.14 -2.02 -21.66
CA VAL A 477 3.78 -1.41 -20.37
C VAL A 477 5.01 -0.74 -19.77
N HIS A 478 4.80 0.45 -19.23
CA HIS A 478 5.80 1.24 -18.55
C HIS A 478 5.26 1.64 -17.18
N GLU A 479 5.90 1.15 -16.12
CA GLU A 479 5.78 1.75 -14.79
C GLU A 479 6.59 3.04 -14.76
N ILE A 480 5.92 4.16 -14.49
CA ILE A 480 6.54 5.49 -14.47
C ILE A 480 6.30 6.19 -13.14
N MET A 481 7.29 6.98 -12.74
CA MET A 481 7.25 7.89 -11.60
C MET A 481 7.27 9.33 -12.10
N THR A 482 6.43 10.21 -11.54
CA THR A 482 6.33 11.60 -11.98
C THR A 482 7.08 12.59 -11.10
N PHE A 483 7.76 13.56 -11.72
CA PHE A 483 8.59 14.57 -11.06
C PHE A 483 8.40 15.96 -11.68
N TYR A 484 8.44 17.01 -10.85
CA TYR A 484 8.55 18.39 -11.32
C TYR A 484 9.89 18.66 -12.01
N LYS A 485 10.97 18.10 -11.47
CA LYS A 485 12.33 18.36 -11.94
C LYS A 485 13.13 17.08 -12.05
N VAL A 486 13.91 17.02 -13.13
CA VAL A 486 14.91 15.99 -13.40
C VAL A 486 16.20 16.68 -13.86
N ASN A 487 17.35 16.16 -13.43
CA ASN A 487 18.68 16.64 -13.78
C ASN A 487 19.36 15.65 -14.74
N ASP A 488 20.36 16.13 -15.48
CA ASP A 488 21.25 15.29 -16.32
C ASP A 488 20.49 14.42 -17.34
N VAL A 489 19.51 15.02 -18.00
CA VAL A 489 18.69 14.40 -19.04
C VAL A 489 18.65 15.26 -20.29
N ALA A 490 18.85 14.61 -21.44
CA ALA A 490 18.77 15.21 -22.77
C ALA A 490 17.46 14.81 -23.46
N LEU A 491 16.80 15.77 -24.09
CA LEU A 491 15.57 15.55 -24.85
C LEU A 491 15.88 15.13 -26.29
N ARG A 492 15.13 14.15 -26.79
CA ARG A 492 15.25 13.66 -28.16
C ARG A 492 13.94 13.83 -28.92
N GLY A 493 13.99 14.57 -30.03
CA GLY A 493 12.86 14.81 -30.90
C GLY A 493 12.02 16.03 -30.51
N ARG A 494 10.84 16.15 -31.12
CA ARG A 494 9.87 17.22 -30.86
C ARG A 494 8.74 16.70 -29.94
N PRO A 495 8.05 17.58 -29.20
CA PRO A 495 6.88 17.18 -28.42
C PRO A 495 5.75 16.62 -29.31
N VAL A 496 5.17 15.49 -28.90
CA VAL A 496 4.08 14.80 -29.61
C VAL A 496 2.87 14.66 -28.70
N LYS A 497 1.67 15.02 -29.19
CA LYS A 497 0.40 14.88 -28.44
C LYS A 497 -0.22 13.49 -28.56
N LYS A 498 0.06 12.80 -29.68
CA LYS A 498 -0.53 11.51 -30.01
C LYS A 498 -0.19 10.49 -28.92
N ASP A 499 -1.17 9.70 -28.51
CA ASP A 499 -1.00 8.59 -27.56
C ASP A 499 -0.42 9.02 -26.19
N SER A 500 -0.69 10.26 -25.78
CA SER A 500 -0.28 10.77 -24.47
C SER A 500 -1.11 10.13 -23.36
N TRP A 501 -0.43 9.61 -22.33
CA TRP A 501 -1.08 9.07 -21.13
C TRP A 501 -1.73 10.15 -20.25
N PHE A 502 -1.32 11.41 -20.42
CA PHE A 502 -1.83 12.55 -19.68
C PHE A 502 -2.53 13.50 -20.65
N PRO A 503 -3.87 13.43 -20.76
CA PRO A 503 -4.64 14.31 -21.65
C PRO A 503 -4.31 15.79 -21.41
N GLY A 504 -4.11 16.53 -22.50
CA GLY A 504 -3.68 17.94 -22.43
C GLY A 504 -2.16 18.15 -22.42
N TYR A 505 -1.35 17.09 -22.36
CA TYR A 505 0.11 17.16 -22.47
C TYR A 505 0.65 16.50 -23.73
N ALA A 506 1.72 17.08 -24.29
CA ALA A 506 2.57 16.47 -25.30
C ALA A 506 3.81 15.87 -24.65
N TRP A 507 4.29 14.72 -25.12
CA TRP A 507 5.47 14.05 -24.58
C TRP A 507 6.68 14.16 -25.51
N THR A 508 7.88 14.20 -24.93
CA THR A 508 9.18 14.16 -25.64
C THR A 508 10.06 13.12 -24.99
N ILE A 509 10.79 12.32 -25.77
CA ILE A 509 11.68 11.28 -25.24
C ILE A 509 12.82 11.93 -24.43
N ALA A 510 13.12 11.34 -23.28
CA ALA A 510 14.15 11.80 -22.37
C ALA A 510 15.21 10.70 -22.15
N ASN A 511 16.46 11.03 -22.45
CA ASN A 511 17.62 10.14 -22.31
C ASN A 511 18.54 10.64 -21.19
N CYS A 512 19.19 9.74 -20.45
CA CYS A 512 20.25 10.13 -19.53
C CYS A 512 21.37 10.83 -20.31
N ALA A 513 21.80 12.01 -19.86
CA ALA A 513 22.86 12.77 -20.53
C ALA A 513 24.24 12.08 -20.42
N THR A 514 24.43 11.19 -19.45
CA THR A 514 25.71 10.49 -19.23
C THR A 514 25.84 9.22 -20.06
N CYS A 515 24.82 8.35 -20.07
CA CYS A 515 24.89 7.05 -20.74
C CYS A 515 23.98 6.93 -21.97
N GLU A 516 23.26 8.00 -22.32
CA GLU A 516 22.38 8.12 -23.49
C GLU A 516 21.19 7.14 -23.56
N ILE A 517 21.04 6.29 -22.53
CA ILE A 517 19.92 5.36 -22.41
C ILE A 517 18.65 6.14 -22.08
N GLN A 518 17.55 5.78 -22.74
CA GLN A 518 16.24 6.37 -22.47
C GLN A 518 15.85 6.15 -21.01
N VAL A 519 15.53 7.21 -20.30
CA VAL A 519 15.08 7.13 -18.90
C VAL A 519 13.58 7.39 -18.76
N GLY A 520 12.97 8.07 -19.73
CA GLY A 520 11.53 8.31 -19.73
C GLY A 520 11.11 9.39 -20.71
N TRP A 521 10.28 10.33 -20.25
CA TRP A 521 9.69 11.40 -21.07
C TRP A 521 9.53 12.72 -20.31
N LEU A 522 9.61 13.83 -21.05
CA LEU A 522 9.13 15.14 -20.61
C LEU A 522 7.71 15.35 -21.16
N PHE A 523 6.77 15.65 -20.28
CA PHE A 523 5.42 16.08 -20.62
C PHE A 523 5.32 17.60 -20.53
N THR A 524 4.88 18.24 -21.62
CA THR A 524 4.68 19.69 -21.71
C THR A 524 3.22 19.99 -21.98
N ALA A 525 2.64 20.89 -21.18
CA ALA A 525 1.25 21.30 -21.32
C ALA A 525 1.00 21.90 -22.71
N THR A 526 -0.08 21.49 -23.34
CA THR A 526 -0.47 21.99 -24.66
C THR A 526 -1.24 23.31 -24.58
N ASN A 527 -1.83 23.60 -23.42
CA ASN A 527 -2.49 24.85 -23.09
C ASN A 527 -1.65 25.60 -22.03
N LYS A 528 -1.38 26.88 -22.24
CA LYS A 528 -0.60 27.72 -21.32
C LYS A 528 -1.24 27.88 -19.94
N LYS A 529 -2.56 27.73 -19.83
CA LYS A 529 -3.30 27.79 -18.57
C LYS A 529 -3.24 26.48 -17.76
N LEU A 530 -2.86 25.36 -18.40
CA LEU A 530 -2.81 24.05 -17.75
C LEU A 530 -1.59 23.95 -16.84
N LYS A 531 -1.81 23.52 -15.60
CA LYS A 531 -0.77 23.30 -14.59
C LYS A 531 -0.67 21.81 -14.21
N PRO A 532 0.56 21.32 -13.95
CA PRO A 532 1.85 22.01 -14.17
C PRO A 532 2.14 22.29 -15.66
N SER A 533 2.94 23.33 -15.96
CA SER A 533 3.28 23.65 -17.36
C SER A 533 4.12 22.55 -18.03
N SER A 534 4.87 21.81 -17.23
CA SER A 534 5.61 20.63 -17.63
C SER A 534 5.97 19.77 -16.43
N PHE A 535 6.17 18.48 -16.65
CA PHE A 535 6.67 17.55 -15.67
C PHE A 535 7.36 16.37 -16.37
N TRP A 536 8.13 15.60 -15.62
CA TRP A 536 8.88 14.45 -16.11
C TRP A 536 8.24 13.16 -15.65
N ALA A 537 8.30 12.13 -16.50
CA ALA A 537 7.98 10.77 -16.14
C ALA A 537 9.22 9.89 -16.35
N VAL A 538 9.72 9.27 -15.28
CA VAL A 538 10.90 8.40 -15.28
C VAL A 538 10.45 6.95 -15.14
N ARG A 539 10.97 6.05 -15.97
CA ARG A 539 10.63 4.62 -15.93
C ARG A 539 11.26 3.95 -14.72
N SER A 540 10.47 3.19 -13.94
CA SER A 540 10.96 2.44 -12.77
C SER A 540 12.07 1.46 -13.13
N SER A 541 11.97 0.81 -14.30
CA SER A 541 12.97 -0.14 -14.82
C SER A 541 14.33 0.50 -15.17
N GLN A 542 14.41 1.82 -15.19
CA GLN A 542 15.64 2.59 -15.46
C GLN A 542 16.23 3.22 -14.20
N VAL A 543 15.66 2.91 -13.03
CA VAL A 543 16.15 3.37 -11.73
C VAL A 543 17.03 2.29 -11.10
N ALA A 544 18.13 2.73 -10.48
CA ALA A 544 19.05 1.85 -9.77
C ALA A 544 18.47 1.35 -8.44
N ASP A 545 18.98 0.21 -7.98
CA ASP A 545 18.58 -0.41 -6.71
C ASP A 545 19.18 0.31 -5.49
N ASP A 546 20.13 1.22 -5.70
CA ASP A 546 20.81 1.91 -4.59
C ASP A 546 20.00 3.12 -4.09
N MET A 547 19.53 2.98 -2.85
CA MET A 547 18.75 3.98 -2.14
C MET A 547 19.59 4.87 -1.21
N ARG A 548 20.92 4.74 -1.17
CA ARG A 548 21.79 5.54 -0.27
C ARG A 548 22.12 6.94 -0.75
#